data_AF-U3TNA3-F1
#
_entry.id   AF-U3TNA3-F1
#
_cell.length_a   1.000
_cell.length_b   1.000
_cell.length_c   1.000
_cell.angle_alpha   90.00
_cell.angle_beta   90.00
_cell.angle_gamma   90.00
#
_symmetry.space_group_name_H-M   'P 1'
#
loop_
_entity.id
_entity.type
_entity.pdbx_description
1 polymer ?
#
loop_
_entity_poly.entity_id
_entity_poly.type
_entity_poly.pdbx_seq_one_letter_code
_entity_poly.pdbx_strand_id
1 'polypeptide(L)'
;MKELCYVRKQPRSDALFTLFSRQRLLVENIDGHIVDIGGAERVGDRYRWQLDGKDAGGETEQEVDELLAEVEKHLSFLFVAGQFTSLPDVSADYGDRLDNAPSRQIALPELNDRDEDIVR
;
A
#
# COMPACT_ATOMS: atom_id res chain seq x y z
N MET A 1 -28.48 -20.03 -33.35
CA MET A 1 -28.31 -18.75 -32.63
C MET A 1 -27.31 -19.00 -31.51
N LYS A 2 -26.18 -18.27 -31.47
CA LYS A 2 -25.18 -18.38 -30.40
C LYS A 2 -25.54 -17.38 -29.32
N GLU A 3 -25.84 -17.85 -28.11
CA GLU A 3 -25.89 -17.01 -26.92
C GLU A 3 -24.49 -16.47 -26.63
N LEU A 4 -24.32 -15.16 -26.74
CA LEU A 4 -23.17 -14.45 -26.18
C LEU A 4 -23.38 -14.37 -24.67
N CYS A 5 -22.68 -15.22 -23.94
CA CYS A 5 -22.57 -15.11 -22.49
C CYS A 5 -21.74 -13.85 -22.18
N TYR A 6 -22.42 -12.73 -21.93
CA TYR A 6 -21.80 -11.48 -21.47
C TYR A 6 -21.44 -11.65 -19.99
N VAL A 7 -20.21 -12.10 -19.71
CA VAL A 7 -19.66 -12.03 -18.36
C VAL A 7 -19.48 -10.54 -18.03
N ARG A 8 -20.44 -9.96 -17.31
CA ARG A 8 -20.24 -8.66 -16.66
C ARG A 8 -19.03 -8.80 -15.74
N LYS A 9 -17.90 -8.18 -16.08
CA LYS A 9 -16.91 -7.86 -15.06
C LYS A 9 -17.62 -6.90 -14.10
N GLN A 10 -17.89 -7.33 -12.87
CA GLN A 10 -18.28 -6.39 -11.82
C GLN A 10 -17.20 -5.31 -11.76
N PRO A 11 -17.57 -4.02 -11.66
CA PRO A 11 -16.58 -2.98 -11.39
C PRO A 11 -15.92 -3.32 -10.05
N ARG A 12 -14.60 -3.44 -10.03
CA ARG A 12 -13.84 -3.50 -8.79
C ARG A 12 -14.01 -2.14 -8.12
N SER A 13 -14.49 -2.10 -6.87
CA SER A 13 -14.29 -0.92 -6.04
C SER A 13 -12.80 -0.85 -5.74
N ASP A 14 -12.17 0.29 -6.01
CA ASP A 14 -10.79 0.51 -5.60
C ASP A 14 -10.82 1.30 -4.28
N ALA A 15 -10.13 0.79 -3.27
CA ALA A 15 -9.93 1.50 -2.01
C ALA A 15 -8.74 2.46 -2.14
N LEU A 16 -8.93 3.70 -1.72
CA LEU A 16 -7.91 4.76 -1.81
C LEU A 16 -7.10 4.85 -0.52
N PHE A 17 -5.80 4.97 -0.68
CA PHE A 17 -4.85 5.20 0.41
C PHE A 17 -3.78 6.21 -0.01
N THR A 18 -3.11 6.79 0.97
CA THR A 18 -1.88 7.57 0.76
C THR A 18 -0.69 6.82 1.33
N LEU A 19 0.28 6.48 0.49
CA LEU A 19 1.55 5.88 0.89
C LEU A 19 2.57 6.99 1.11
N PHE A 20 3.22 7.01 2.27
CA PHE A 20 4.29 7.96 2.59
C PHE A 20 5.63 7.26 2.77
N SER A 21 6.72 7.97 2.45
CA SER A 21 8.09 7.52 2.73
C SER A 21 8.91 8.58 3.48
N ARG A 22 9.55 8.15 4.57
CA ARG A 22 10.61 8.88 5.28
C ARG A 22 11.78 7.93 5.63
N GLN A 23 11.89 7.54 6.90
CA GLN A 23 12.66 6.37 7.36
C GLN A 23 11.75 5.13 7.52
N ARG A 24 10.44 5.37 7.52
CA ARG A 24 9.37 4.40 7.63
C ARG A 24 8.48 4.51 6.40
N LEU A 25 7.80 3.42 6.08
CA LEU A 25 6.74 3.35 5.08
C LEU A 25 5.42 3.41 5.84
N LEU A 26 4.62 4.43 5.57
CA LEU A 26 3.34 4.64 6.26
C LEU A 26 2.20 4.60 5.27
N VAL A 27 1.04 4.12 5.71
CA VAL A 27 -0.18 4.17 4.91
C VAL A 27 -1.26 4.90 5.70
N GLU A 28 -1.89 5.87 5.05
CA GLU A 28 -3.07 6.58 5.54
C GLU A 28 -4.31 6.12 4.77
N ASN A 29 -5.41 5.88 5.48
CA ASN A 29 -6.73 5.60 4.88
C ASN A 29 -7.57 6.89 4.74
N ILE A 30 -8.76 6.78 4.15
CA ILE A 30 -9.67 7.92 3.95
C ILE A 30 -10.17 8.58 5.25
N ASP A 31 -10.04 7.90 6.38
CA ASP A 31 -10.44 8.41 7.70
C ASP A 31 -9.28 9.14 8.40
N GLY A 32 -8.10 9.20 7.79
CA GLY A 32 -6.89 9.82 8.36
C GLY A 32 -6.19 8.95 9.39
N HIS A 33 -6.56 7.67 9.54
CA HIS A 33 -5.78 6.73 10.34
C HIS A 33 -4.49 6.42 9.60
N ILE A 34 -3.39 6.34 10.35
CA ILE A 34 -2.07 6.09 9.79
C ILE A 34 -1.48 4.85 10.46
N VAL A 35 -0.99 3.93 9.65
CA VAL A 35 -0.27 2.74 10.14
C VAL A 35 1.14 2.70 9.57
N ASP A 36 2.07 2.23 10.39
CA ASP A 36 3.46 2.01 10.01
C ASP A 36 3.66 0.59 9.47
N ILE A 37 3.94 0.46 8.18
CA ILE A 37 3.94 -0.82 7.47
C ILE A 37 5.35 -1.32 7.11
N GLY A 38 6.40 -0.62 7.51
CA GLY A 38 7.76 -1.04 7.15
C GLY A 38 8.80 0.06 7.21
N GLY A 39 10.01 -0.29 6.77
CA GLY A 39 11.16 0.60 6.75
C GLY A 39 11.57 0.99 5.33
N ALA A 40 12.09 2.21 5.19
CA ALA A 40 12.84 2.62 4.02
C ALA A 40 14.05 3.46 4.48
N GLU A 41 15.26 2.99 4.19
CA GLU A 41 16.50 3.66 4.56
C GLU A 41 17.33 4.00 3.33
N ARG A 42 17.99 5.15 3.33
CA ARG A 42 18.95 5.49 2.29
C ARG A 42 20.31 4.89 2.63
N VAL A 43 20.80 3.99 1.76
CA VAL A 43 22.09 3.31 1.88
C VAL A 43 22.96 3.74 0.70
N GLY A 44 23.83 4.73 0.95
CA GLY A 44 24.57 5.40 -0.11
C GLY A 44 23.62 6.12 -1.06
N ASP A 45 23.66 5.74 -2.33
CA ASP A 45 22.84 6.34 -3.38
C ASP A 45 21.49 5.65 -3.58
N ARG A 46 21.21 4.56 -2.86
CA ARG A 46 20.01 3.73 -3.04
C ARG A 46 19.10 3.77 -1.85
N TYR A 47 17.83 3.43 -2.04
CA TYR A 47 16.94 3.11 -0.93
C TYR A 47 16.83 1.60 -0.75
N ARG A 48 17.07 1.13 0.47
CA ARG A 48 16.69 -0.21 0.90
C ARG A 48 15.35 -0.13 1.62
N TRP A 49 14.45 -1.04 1.30
CA TRP A 49 13.12 -1.08 1.90
C TRP A 49 12.68 -2.49 2.26
N GLN A 50 11.81 -2.58 3.25
CA GLN A 50 11.23 -3.83 3.74
C GLN A 50 9.84 -3.55 4.30
N LEU A 51 8.85 -4.38 3.92
CA LEU A 51 7.53 -4.39 4.54
C LEU A 51 7.51 -5.28 5.78
N ASP A 52 6.85 -4.79 6.82
CA ASP A 52 6.58 -5.55 8.03
C ASP A 52 5.38 -6.49 7.79
N GLY A 53 5.41 -7.69 8.38
CA GLY A 53 4.33 -8.68 8.23
C GLY A 53 4.22 -9.34 6.84
N LYS A 54 5.17 -9.08 5.93
CA LYS A 54 5.27 -9.73 4.62
C LYS A 54 6.75 -9.93 4.24
N ASP A 55 7.07 -11.06 3.59
CA ASP A 55 8.39 -11.27 2.99
C ASP A 55 8.49 -10.50 1.66
N ALA A 56 8.58 -9.17 1.76
CA ALA A 56 8.71 -8.26 0.63
C ALA A 56 9.65 -7.11 1.00
N GLY A 57 10.74 -7.00 0.25
CA GLY A 57 11.75 -5.96 0.42
C GLY A 57 12.69 -5.94 -0.79
N GLY A 58 13.52 -4.90 -0.86
CA GLY A 58 14.43 -4.73 -1.97
C GLY A 58 15.25 -3.45 -1.91
N GLU A 59 15.87 -3.13 -3.03
CA GLU A 59 16.61 -1.88 -3.22
C GLU A 59 16.07 -1.16 -4.47
N THR A 60 16.02 0.16 -4.41
CA THR A 60 15.67 1.05 -5.53
C THR A 60 16.79 2.08 -5.72
N GLU A 61 16.83 2.74 -6.89
CA GLU A 61 17.83 3.77 -7.16
C GLU A 61 17.52 5.07 -6.38
N GLN A 62 18.06 6.21 -6.81
CA GLN A 62 18.22 7.38 -5.92
C GLN A 62 16.93 8.15 -5.60
N GLU A 63 15.86 7.96 -6.38
CA GLU A 63 14.67 8.82 -6.33
C GLU A 63 13.59 8.21 -5.41
N VAL A 64 13.06 9.03 -4.50
CA VAL A 64 12.02 8.58 -3.55
C VAL A 64 10.70 8.18 -4.24
N ASP A 65 10.42 8.76 -5.40
CA ASP A 65 9.26 8.40 -6.22
C ASP A 65 9.40 6.99 -6.80
N GLU A 66 10.61 6.55 -7.13
CA GLU A 66 10.88 5.18 -7.58
C GLU A 66 10.71 4.19 -6.44
N LEU A 67 11.17 4.54 -5.24
CA LEU A 67 10.92 3.76 -4.03
C LEU A 67 9.41 3.57 -3.79
N LEU A 68 8.63 4.66 -3.79
CA LEU A 68 7.19 4.61 -3.55
C LEU A 68 6.46 3.79 -4.64
N ALA A 69 6.83 3.97 -5.90
CA ALA A 69 6.28 3.21 -7.02
C ALA A 69 6.65 1.73 -6.98
N GLU A 70 7.84 1.38 -6.47
CA GLU A 70 8.22 -0.02 -6.27
C GLU A 70 7.43 -0.64 -5.12
N VAL A 71 7.37 0.01 -3.95
CA VAL A 71 6.59 -0.48 -2.80
C VAL A 71 5.12 -0.69 -3.16
N GLU A 72 4.49 0.23 -3.91
CA GLU A 72 3.11 0.12 -4.37
C GLU A 72 2.82 -1.22 -5.07
N LYS A 73 3.75 -1.73 -5.90
CA LYS A 73 3.58 -3.00 -6.63
C LYS A 73 3.45 -4.22 -5.71
N HIS A 74 3.92 -4.11 -4.47
CA HIS A 74 3.87 -5.17 -3.47
C HIS A 74 2.68 -5.03 -2.51
N LEU A 75 1.88 -3.97 -2.63
CA LEU A 75 0.70 -3.76 -1.80
C LEU A 75 -0.54 -4.41 -2.44
N SER A 76 -1.37 -4.99 -1.58
CA SER A 76 -2.71 -5.47 -1.93
C SER A 76 -3.70 -4.95 -0.91
N PHE A 77 -4.97 -4.86 -1.30
CA PHE A 77 -6.03 -4.41 -0.39
C PHE A 77 -6.04 -5.21 0.91
N LEU A 78 -6.02 -6.55 0.82
CA LEU A 78 -6.01 -7.43 2.00
C LEU A 78 -4.82 -7.20 2.92
N PHE A 79 -3.62 -7.00 2.36
CA PHE A 79 -2.44 -6.72 3.16
C PHE A 79 -2.59 -5.41 3.94
N VAL A 80 -2.99 -4.33 3.24
CA VAL A 80 -3.14 -3.00 3.83
C VAL A 80 -4.28 -2.96 4.85
N ALA A 81 -5.46 -3.47 4.49
CA ALA A 81 -6.60 -3.56 5.41
C ALA A 81 -6.29 -4.38 6.67
N GLY A 82 -5.50 -5.46 6.52
CA GLY A 82 -5.01 -6.24 7.66
C GLY A 82 -4.13 -5.43 8.62
N GLN A 83 -3.32 -4.50 8.11
CA GLN A 83 -2.50 -3.62 8.95
C GLN A 83 -3.37 -2.69 9.80
N PHE A 84 -4.41 -2.07 9.23
CA PHE A 84 -5.35 -1.22 9.97
C PHE A 84 -6.12 -1.96 11.08
N THR A 85 -6.22 -3.28 11.00
CA THR A 85 -6.83 -4.11 12.05
C THR A 85 -5.82 -4.53 13.13
N SER A 86 -4.53 -4.61 12.77
CA SER A 86 -3.50 -5.26 13.59
C SER A 86 -2.50 -4.31 14.23
N LEU A 87 -2.31 -3.13 13.63
CA LEU A 87 -1.32 -2.14 14.04
C LEU A 87 -2.01 -0.93 14.70
N PRO A 88 -1.31 -0.24 15.61
CA PRO A 88 -1.84 0.98 16.21
C PRO A 88 -1.97 2.09 15.16
N ASP A 89 -2.96 2.95 15.35
CA ASP A 89 -3.00 4.24 14.66
C ASP A 89 -1.90 5.15 15.23
N VAL A 90 -0.95 5.53 14.38
CA VAL A 90 0.19 6.40 14.69
C VAL A 90 -0.03 7.84 14.20
N SER A 91 -1.24 8.20 13.75
CA SER A 91 -1.59 9.55 13.27
C SER A 91 -1.14 10.66 14.24
N ALA A 92 -1.34 10.46 15.55
CA ALA A 92 -0.94 11.40 16.59
C ALA A 92 0.60 11.59 16.72
N ASP A 93 1.39 10.56 16.40
CA ASP A 93 2.86 10.61 16.49
C ASP A 93 3.48 11.40 15.32
N TYR A 94 2.75 11.46 14.21
CA TYR A 94 3.17 12.15 13.00
C TYR A 94 2.61 13.56 12.91
N GLY A 95 1.34 13.82 13.28
CA GLY A 95 0.72 15.14 13.18
C GLY A 95 1.03 15.83 11.84
N ASP A 96 1.37 17.12 11.88
CA ASP A 96 1.70 17.94 10.70
C ASP A 96 3.03 17.54 10.00
N ARG A 97 3.75 16.52 10.50
CA ARG A 97 5.03 16.10 9.90
C ARG A 97 4.84 15.49 8.51
N LEU A 98 3.64 15.05 8.14
CA LEU A 98 3.40 14.43 6.84
C LEU A 98 3.02 15.42 5.74
N ASP A 99 2.72 16.68 6.08
CA ASP A 99 2.32 17.73 5.12
C ASP A 99 3.28 17.91 3.94
N ASN A 100 4.57 17.63 4.16
CA ASN A 100 5.62 17.73 3.14
C ASN A 100 6.41 16.43 2.96
N ALA A 101 5.90 15.30 3.47
CA ALA A 101 6.55 14.01 3.27
C ALA A 101 6.34 13.52 1.83
N PRO A 102 7.36 12.91 1.19
CA PRO A 102 7.16 12.22 -0.07
C PRO A 102 6.01 11.23 0.03
N SER A 103 5.05 11.34 -0.89
CA SER A 103 3.83 10.55 -0.82
C SER A 103 3.28 10.22 -2.20
N ARG A 104 2.45 9.19 -2.23
CA ARG A 104 1.79 8.70 -3.43
C ARG A 104 0.38 8.23 -3.09
N GLN A 105 -0.62 8.77 -3.78
CA GLN A 105 -1.96 8.20 -3.71
C GLN A 105 -1.99 6.88 -4.47
N ILE A 106 -2.49 5.84 -3.81
CA ILE A 106 -2.60 4.50 -4.39
C ILE A 106 -4.07 4.06 -4.38
N ALA A 107 -4.46 3.30 -5.40
CA ALA A 107 -5.78 2.71 -5.53
C ALA A 107 -5.60 1.19 -5.54
N LEU A 108 -6.05 0.53 -4.47
CA LEU A 108 -5.93 -0.92 -4.31
C LEU A 108 -7.27 -1.57 -4.64
N PRO A 109 -7.33 -2.48 -5.62
CA PRO A 109 -8.58 -3.15 -5.96
C PRO A 109 -9.08 -3.96 -4.76
N GLU A 110 -10.31 -3.70 -4.34
CA GLU A 110 -10.98 -4.52 -3.34
C GLU A 110 -11.26 -5.93 -3.89
N LEU A 111 -11.50 -6.84 -2.96
CA LEU A 111 -11.85 -8.21 -3.30
C LEU A 111 -13.16 -8.25 -4.09
N ASN A 112 -13.21 -9.13 -5.09
CA ASN A 112 -14.45 -9.58 -5.69
C ASN A 112 -14.80 -10.99 -5.19
N ASP A 113 -16.07 -11.40 -5.32
CA ASP A 113 -16.56 -12.71 -4.86
C ASP A 113 -15.77 -13.92 -5.42
N ARG A 114 -14.96 -13.76 -6.47
CA ARG A 114 -14.12 -14.84 -7.04
C ARG A 114 -12.69 -14.88 -6.49
N ASP A 115 -12.28 -13.90 -5.69
CA ASP A 115 -10.96 -13.87 -5.08
C ASP A 115 -10.90 -14.74 -3.81
N GLU A 116 -12.06 -15.16 -3.26
CA GLU A 116 -12.16 -16.10 -2.12
C GLU A 116 -11.58 -17.49 -2.42
N ASP A 117 -11.58 -17.92 -3.70
CA ASP A 117 -11.12 -19.26 -4.11
C ASP A 117 -9.58 -19.40 -4.13
N ILE A 118 -8.81 -18.32 -3.97
CA ILE A 118 -7.34 -18.35 -4.00
C ILE A 118 -6.75 -18.60 -2.59
N VAL A 119 -7.58 -18.55 -1.54
CA VAL A 119 -7.15 -18.63 -0.12
C VAL A 119 -7.50 -19.98 0.53
N ARG A 120 -7.94 -20.99 -0.24
CA ARG A 120 -8.21 -22.35 0.27
C ARG A 120 -7.17 -23.38 -0.14
#